data_AF-A0A534T926-F1
#
_entry.id   AF-A0A534T926-F1
#
_cell.length_a   1.000
_cell.length_b   1.000
_cell.length_c   1.000
_cell.angle_alpha   90.00
_cell.angle_beta   90.00
_cell.angle_gamma   90.00
#
_symmetry.space_group_name_H-M   'P 1'
#
loop_
_entity.id
_entity.type
_entity.pdbx_description
1 polymer ?
#
loop_
_entity_poly.entity_id
_entity_poly.type
_entity_poly.pdbx_seq_one_letter_code
_entity_poly.pdbx_strand_id
1 'polypeptide(L)'
;MIHPVPRRFHFVVPLVAVAAAIASTWPVALHWRDHVVDGARLINPKDAGNWWAANIGADVLTTVWVVNWVLHALVTQPLHLFEANVFYPAPHALARSEHIVATALLGVPGRLLAGPVAAHQSALLLCIALNVWATAYLVTRWTGSLLGGLVAGLLFAVSPFHQGGFFTSSGSAPSTTRSSCSASNGSGRREVPRGLRSLQWRSCCSS
;
A
#
# COMPACT_ATOMS: atom_id res chain seq x y z
N MET A 1 -5.30 22.02 -30.39
CA MET A 1 -6.47 22.75 -29.85
C MET A 1 -6.59 22.41 -28.37
N ILE A 2 -6.74 23.40 -27.50
CA ILE A 2 -6.89 23.22 -26.05
C ILE A 2 -8.33 23.63 -25.72
N HIS A 3 -9.17 22.68 -25.32
CA HIS A 3 -10.57 22.96 -24.97
C HIS A 3 -10.68 23.36 -23.49
N PRO A 4 -11.57 24.32 -23.15
CA PRO A 4 -11.84 24.66 -21.76
C PRO A 4 -12.56 23.50 -21.05
N VAL A 5 -12.22 23.31 -19.79
CA VAL A 5 -12.79 22.23 -18.98
C VAL A 5 -14.16 22.69 -18.43
N PRO A 6 -15.25 21.92 -18.61
CA PRO A 6 -16.57 22.36 -18.17
C PRO A 6 -16.66 22.40 -16.64
N ARG A 7 -17.41 23.37 -16.05
CA ARG A 7 -17.49 23.56 -14.57
C ARG A 7 -17.85 22.28 -13.80
N ARG A 8 -18.71 21.43 -14.37
CA ARG A 8 -19.11 20.13 -13.80
C ARG A 8 -17.94 19.16 -13.60
N PHE A 9 -16.84 19.32 -14.35
CA PHE A 9 -15.64 18.50 -14.23
C PHE A 9 -15.08 18.50 -12.80
N HIS A 10 -15.03 19.67 -12.16
CA HIS A 10 -14.47 19.84 -10.83
C HIS A 10 -15.25 19.13 -9.73
N PHE A 11 -16.49 18.73 -9.98
CA PHE A 11 -17.31 17.98 -9.02
C PHE A 11 -17.43 16.51 -9.42
N VAL A 12 -17.70 16.24 -10.69
CA VAL A 12 -17.95 14.88 -11.19
C VAL A 12 -16.66 14.04 -11.15
N VAL A 13 -15.54 14.57 -11.66
CA VAL A 13 -14.32 13.77 -11.81
C VAL A 13 -13.70 13.40 -10.46
N PRO A 14 -13.58 14.30 -9.46
CA PRO A 14 -13.09 13.90 -8.15
C PRO A 14 -13.98 12.86 -7.46
N LEU A 15 -15.30 12.97 -7.56
CA LEU A 15 -16.22 11.97 -6.99
C LEU A 15 -16.04 10.60 -7.66
N VAL A 16 -15.94 10.56 -8.99
CA VAL A 16 -15.68 9.33 -9.73
C VAL A 16 -14.29 8.76 -9.39
N ALA A 17 -13.29 9.62 -9.25
CA ALA A 17 -11.93 9.22 -8.89
C ALA A 17 -11.86 8.57 -7.50
N VAL A 18 -12.53 9.16 -6.51
CA VAL A 18 -12.62 8.60 -5.16
C VAL A 18 -13.40 7.28 -5.17
N ALA A 19 -14.54 7.23 -5.86
CA ALA A 19 -15.34 6.01 -5.98
C ALA A 19 -14.54 4.88 -6.66
N ALA A 20 -13.81 5.18 -7.72
CA ALA A 20 -12.94 4.23 -8.42
C ALA A 20 -11.81 3.73 -7.53
N ALA A 21 -11.16 4.63 -6.78
CA ALA A 21 -10.11 4.26 -5.83
C ALA A 21 -10.64 3.31 -4.76
N ILE A 22 -11.80 3.59 -4.17
CA ILE A 22 -12.42 2.73 -3.15
C ILE A 22 -12.84 1.38 -3.75
N ALA A 23 -13.50 1.40 -4.91
CA ALA A 23 -13.99 0.18 -5.55
C ALA A 23 -12.85 -0.75 -5.97
N SER A 24 -11.75 -0.19 -6.48
CA SER A 24 -10.62 -0.99 -6.95
C SER A 24 -9.76 -1.53 -5.81
N THR A 25 -9.75 -0.86 -4.66
CA THR A 25 -9.03 -1.29 -3.45
C THR A 25 -9.91 -2.03 -2.45
N TRP A 26 -11.14 -2.39 -2.81
CA TRP A 26 -11.96 -3.27 -2.00
C TRP A 26 -11.27 -4.64 -1.81
N PRO A 27 -11.17 -5.23 -0.59
CA PRO A 27 -11.71 -4.83 0.71
C PRO A 27 -10.77 -3.99 1.59
N VAL A 28 -9.58 -3.64 1.11
CA VAL A 28 -8.58 -2.85 1.84
C VAL A 28 -9.13 -1.48 2.25
N ALA A 29 -9.97 -0.87 1.42
CA ALA A 29 -10.64 0.39 1.77
C ALA A 29 -11.51 0.30 3.04
N LEU A 30 -12.11 -0.85 3.34
CA LEU A 30 -12.87 -1.06 4.58
C LEU A 30 -11.98 -1.29 5.80
N HIS A 31 -10.82 -1.89 5.57
CA HIS A 31 -9.86 -2.29 6.59
C HIS A 31 -8.64 -1.36 6.61
N TRP A 32 -8.85 -0.11 6.23
CA TRP A 32 -7.80 0.86 5.88
C TRP A 32 -6.80 1.16 7.01
N ARG A 33 -7.17 0.93 8.27
CA ARG A 33 -6.32 1.16 9.43
C ARG A 33 -5.53 -0.08 9.85
N ASP A 34 -6.11 -1.26 9.69
CA ASP A 34 -5.65 -2.46 10.38
C ASP A 34 -5.09 -3.51 9.41
N HIS A 35 -5.31 -3.35 8.10
CA HIS A 35 -4.85 -4.28 7.09
C HIS A 35 -4.02 -3.60 6.01
N VAL A 36 -2.87 -4.22 5.73
CA VAL A 36 -2.02 -3.96 4.57
C VAL A 36 -2.11 -5.18 3.66
N VAL A 37 -1.81 -5.01 2.37
CA VAL A 37 -1.68 -6.14 1.45
C VAL A 37 -0.62 -7.10 1.99
N ASP A 38 -1.09 -8.25 2.48
CA ASP A 38 -0.23 -9.24 3.11
C ASP A 38 0.41 -10.13 2.05
N GLY A 39 1.56 -9.71 1.54
CA GLY A 39 2.40 -10.57 0.69
C GLY A 39 2.83 -11.84 1.42
N ALA A 40 2.86 -11.87 2.77
CA ALA A 40 3.22 -13.04 3.55
C ALA A 40 2.11 -14.09 3.69
N ARG A 41 0.87 -13.79 3.27
CA ARG A 41 -0.17 -14.80 3.05
C ARG A 41 -0.20 -15.38 1.64
N LEU A 42 0.40 -14.70 0.67
CA LEU A 42 0.80 -15.32 -0.61
C LEU A 42 2.04 -16.22 -0.42
N ILE A 43 2.77 -16.03 0.68
CA ILE A 43 3.86 -16.89 1.13
C ILE A 43 3.24 -18.13 1.83
N ASN A 44 3.19 -19.26 1.13
CA ASN A 44 3.36 -20.54 1.82
C ASN A 44 4.86 -20.69 2.11
N PRO A 45 5.31 -20.70 3.37
CA PRO A 45 6.74 -20.82 3.71
C PRO A 45 7.39 -22.10 3.17
N LYS A 46 6.58 -23.06 2.69
CA LYS A 46 7.02 -24.35 2.14
C LYS A 46 7.18 -24.34 0.61
N ASP A 47 6.68 -23.32 -0.09
CA ASP A 47 6.70 -23.28 -1.56
C ASP A 47 7.76 -22.29 -2.05
N ALA A 48 9.04 -22.72 -2.03
CA ALA A 48 10.18 -21.91 -2.49
C ALA A 48 10.06 -21.42 -3.97
N GLY A 49 9.10 -21.92 -4.74
CA GLY A 49 8.78 -21.47 -6.11
C GLY A 49 8.01 -20.15 -6.21
N ASN A 50 7.50 -19.58 -5.11
CA ASN A 50 6.70 -18.35 -5.13
C ASN A 50 7.50 -17.05 -4.86
N TRP A 51 8.79 -17.03 -5.21
CA TRP A 51 9.71 -15.90 -4.97
C TRP A 51 9.15 -14.54 -5.40
N TRP A 52 8.35 -14.48 -6.47
CA TRP A 52 7.71 -13.24 -6.93
C TRP A 52 6.74 -12.66 -5.89
N ALA A 53 5.98 -13.50 -5.18
CA ALA A 53 5.06 -13.08 -4.14
C ALA A 53 5.79 -12.57 -2.88
N ALA A 54 6.92 -13.19 -2.54
CA ALA A 54 7.79 -12.73 -1.46
C ALA A 54 8.38 -11.34 -1.74
N ASN A 55 8.77 -11.07 -3.00
CA ASN A 55 9.25 -9.75 -3.40
C ASN A 55 8.14 -8.68 -3.28
N ILE A 56 6.90 -8.99 -3.68
CA ILE A 56 5.77 -8.06 -3.53
C ILE A 56 5.51 -7.73 -2.05
N GLY A 57 5.58 -8.72 -1.15
CA GLY A 57 5.41 -8.47 0.29
C GLY A 57 6.52 -7.59 0.88
N ALA A 58 7.77 -7.83 0.50
CA ALA A 58 8.89 -7.01 0.94
C ALA A 58 8.80 -5.57 0.43
N ASP A 59 8.32 -5.37 -0.80
CA ASP A 59 8.12 -4.06 -1.40
C ASP A 59 7.03 -3.25 -0.68
N VAL A 60 5.90 -3.88 -0.36
CA VAL A 60 4.83 -3.26 0.42
C VAL A 60 5.33 -2.83 1.81
N LEU A 61 6.06 -3.69 2.51
CA LEU A 61 6.62 -3.35 3.82
C LEU A 61 7.63 -2.21 3.74
N THR A 62 8.45 -2.20 2.68
CA THR A 62 9.41 -1.12 2.42
C THR A 62 8.67 0.20 2.18
N THR A 63 7.63 0.19 1.37
CA THR A 63 6.83 1.39 1.07
C THR A 63 6.11 1.92 2.32
N VAL A 64 5.55 1.04 3.15
CA VAL A 64 4.94 1.42 4.45
C VAL A 64 6.00 2.08 5.34
N TRP A 65 7.19 1.50 5.42
CA TRP A 65 8.29 2.08 6.20
C TRP A 65 8.71 3.45 5.66
N VAL A 66 8.93 3.62 4.34
CA VAL A 66 9.35 4.91 3.75
C VAL A 66 8.32 6.00 4.04
N VAL A 67 7.03 5.74 3.80
CA VAL A 67 5.96 6.72 4.06
C VAL A 67 6.00 7.18 5.51
N ASN A 68 6.16 6.24 6.44
CA ASN A 68 6.22 6.56 7.86
C ASN A 68 7.52 7.25 8.28
N TRP A 69 8.65 6.87 7.70
CA TRP A 69 9.93 7.54 7.92
C TRP A 69 9.87 9.00 7.47
N VAL A 70 9.39 9.27 6.25
CA VAL A 70 9.27 10.63 5.72
C VAL A 70 8.37 11.47 6.62
N LEU A 71 7.18 10.96 6.99
CA LEU A 71 6.26 11.68 7.86
C LEU A 71 6.84 11.92 9.26
N HIS A 72 7.59 10.96 9.80
CA HIS A 72 8.29 11.12 11.06
C HIS A 72 9.41 12.16 10.97
N ALA A 73 10.31 12.04 10.00
CA ALA A 73 11.46 12.90 9.81
C ALA A 73 11.07 14.35 9.47
N LEU A 74 9.96 14.58 8.77
CA LEU A 74 9.43 15.93 8.55
C LEU A 74 9.08 16.65 9.86
N VAL A 75 8.71 15.90 10.90
CA VAL A 75 8.34 16.44 12.21
C VAL A 75 9.55 16.49 13.16
N THR A 76 10.40 15.46 13.15
CA THR A 76 11.48 15.32 14.14
C THR A 76 12.82 15.87 13.66
N GLN A 77 13.15 15.74 12.37
CA GLN A 77 14.45 16.11 11.81
C GLN A 77 14.40 16.44 10.30
N PRO A 78 13.75 17.55 9.90
CA PRO A 78 13.48 17.83 8.48
C PRO A 78 14.75 18.03 7.64
N LEU A 79 15.85 18.50 8.25
CA LEU A 79 17.15 18.68 7.56
C LEU A 79 17.91 17.36 7.36
N HIS A 80 17.56 16.31 8.09
CA HIS A 80 18.17 14.99 8.02
C HIS A 80 17.21 13.94 7.45
N LEU A 81 16.26 14.37 6.60
CA LEU A 81 15.28 13.48 5.96
C LEU A 81 15.93 12.25 5.33
N PHE A 82 17.10 12.43 4.71
CA PHE A 82 17.80 11.36 4.00
C PHE A 82 18.59 10.39 4.90
N GLU A 83 18.78 10.71 6.18
CA GLU A 83 19.48 9.87 7.16
C GLU A 83 18.56 8.79 7.74
N ALA A 84 18.07 7.93 6.85
CA ALA A 84 17.17 6.85 7.22
C ALA A 84 17.86 5.73 8.00
N ASN A 85 17.10 5.09 8.89
CA ASN A 85 17.57 3.98 9.74
C ASN A 85 17.76 2.63 9.02
N VAL A 86 17.72 2.63 7.68
CA VAL A 86 17.87 1.42 6.86
C VAL A 86 19.30 1.32 6.32
N PHE A 87 19.80 0.09 6.16
CA PHE A 87 21.15 -0.19 5.62
C PHE A 87 22.32 0.41 6.43
N TYR A 88 22.21 0.44 7.76
CA TYR A 88 23.32 0.83 8.63
C TYR A 88 24.60 0.04 8.29
N PRO A 89 25.79 0.68 8.17
CA PRO A 89 26.11 2.07 8.54
C PRO A 89 26.07 3.08 7.37
N ALA A 90 25.38 2.78 6.28
CA ALA A 90 25.52 3.57 5.05
C ALA A 90 24.75 4.91 5.13
N PRO A 91 25.41 6.08 4.88
CA PRO A 91 24.79 7.40 5.02
C PRO A 91 23.80 7.71 3.87
N HIS A 92 22.91 8.69 4.07
CA HIS A 92 21.91 9.08 3.07
C HIS A 92 21.09 7.89 2.54
N ALA A 93 20.76 6.94 3.41
CA ALA A 93 20.14 5.68 3.01
C ALA A 93 18.81 5.87 2.26
N LEU A 94 18.04 6.92 2.59
CA LEU A 94 16.79 7.21 1.89
C LEU A 94 17.01 7.73 0.46
N ALA A 95 18.09 8.48 0.21
CA ALA A 95 18.39 9.02 -1.12
C ALA A 95 18.82 7.91 -2.10
N ARG A 96 19.42 6.84 -1.56
CA ARG A 96 19.77 5.62 -2.30
C ARG A 96 18.62 4.61 -2.37
N SER A 97 17.53 4.89 -1.67
CA SER A 97 16.30 4.10 -1.69
C SER A 97 15.21 4.85 -2.45
N GLU A 98 14.04 4.21 -2.58
CA GLU A 98 12.86 4.88 -3.11
C GLU A 98 12.35 5.86 -2.04
N HIS A 99 12.60 7.15 -2.22
CA HIS A 99 12.31 8.17 -1.21
C HIS A 99 10.81 8.55 -1.16
N ILE A 100 10.08 8.38 -2.28
CA ILE A 100 8.62 8.58 -2.44
C ILE A 100 8.02 9.74 -1.63
N VAL A 101 8.76 10.85 -1.50
CA VAL A 101 8.42 11.94 -0.56
C VAL A 101 7.08 12.57 -0.90
N ALA A 102 6.80 12.81 -2.19
CA ALA A 102 5.53 13.34 -2.65
C ALA A 102 4.35 12.42 -2.30
N THR A 103 4.54 11.10 -2.46
CA THR A 103 3.54 10.08 -2.11
C THR A 103 3.33 10.02 -0.60
N ALA A 104 4.41 10.12 0.19
CA ALA A 104 4.31 10.11 1.64
C ALA A 104 3.49 11.29 2.19
N LEU A 105 3.58 12.46 1.56
CA LEU A 105 2.76 13.63 1.93
C LEU A 105 1.26 13.40 1.71
N LEU A 106 0.87 12.59 0.72
CA LEU A 106 -0.52 12.17 0.57
C LEU A 106 -0.98 11.27 1.73
N GLY A 107 -0.05 10.65 2.46
CA GLY A 107 -0.36 9.85 3.64
C GLY A 107 -0.65 10.63 4.93
N VAL A 108 -0.39 11.95 4.95
CA VAL A 108 -0.63 12.82 6.12
C VAL A 108 -2.03 12.65 6.74
N PRO A 109 -3.15 12.72 5.99
CA PRO A 109 -4.49 12.57 6.58
C PRO A 109 -4.64 11.24 7.33
N GLY A 110 -4.14 10.13 6.78
CA GLY A 110 -4.20 8.83 7.44
C GLY A 110 -3.36 8.76 8.71
N ARG A 111 -2.15 9.35 8.65
CA ARG A 111 -1.24 9.41 9.79
C ARG A 111 -1.87 10.13 10.98
N LEU A 112 -2.57 11.23 10.73
CA LEU A 112 -3.21 12.04 11.77
C LEU A 112 -4.46 11.37 12.35
N LEU A 113 -5.21 10.63 11.54
CA LEU A 113 -6.50 10.05 11.95
C LEU A 113 -6.38 8.68 12.62
N ALA A 114 -5.45 7.85 12.16
CA ALA A 114 -5.52 6.41 12.45
C ALA A 114 -4.16 5.69 12.51
N GLY A 115 -3.04 6.39 12.28
CA GLY A 115 -1.69 5.88 12.54
C GLY A 115 -0.93 5.43 11.28
N PRO A 116 0.11 4.59 11.44
CA PRO A 116 1.12 4.35 10.40
C PRO A 116 0.61 3.56 9.19
N VAL A 117 -0.26 2.56 9.42
CA VAL A 117 -0.85 1.75 8.35
C VAL A 117 -1.81 2.59 7.54
N ALA A 118 -2.70 3.30 8.23
CA ALA A 118 -3.61 4.28 7.67
C ALA A 118 -2.90 5.33 6.80
N ALA A 119 -1.71 5.79 7.18
CA ALA A 119 -0.93 6.73 6.40
C ALA A 119 -0.59 6.18 5.00
N HIS A 120 -0.08 4.96 4.94
CA HIS A 120 0.25 4.30 3.67
C HIS A 120 -1.01 4.06 2.82
N GLN A 121 -2.10 3.57 3.42
CA GLN A 121 -3.35 3.33 2.68
C GLN A 121 -3.98 4.61 2.15
N SER A 122 -3.87 5.71 2.89
CA SER A 122 -4.33 7.03 2.44
C SER A 122 -3.53 7.51 1.24
N ALA A 123 -2.20 7.36 1.28
CA ALA A 123 -1.34 7.71 0.16
C ALA A 123 -1.72 6.91 -1.10
N LEU A 124 -1.96 5.61 -0.96
CA LEU A 124 -2.36 4.73 -2.06
C LEU A 124 -3.70 5.16 -2.67
N LEU A 125 -4.73 5.36 -1.84
CA LEU A 125 -6.07 5.78 -2.30
C LEU A 125 -6.02 7.14 -3.02
N LEU A 126 -5.27 8.09 -2.45
CA LEU A 126 -5.13 9.43 -3.03
C LEU A 126 -4.33 9.40 -4.33
N CYS A 127 -3.28 8.59 -4.44
CA CYS A 127 -2.57 8.39 -5.70
C CYS A 127 -3.48 7.85 -6.81
N ILE A 128 -4.31 6.84 -6.52
CA ILE A 128 -5.25 6.30 -7.51
C ILE A 128 -6.25 7.37 -7.93
N ALA A 129 -6.83 8.11 -6.97
CA ALA A 129 -7.76 9.19 -7.27
C ALA A 129 -7.11 10.32 -8.10
N LEU A 130 -5.89 10.71 -7.76
CA LEU A 130 -5.12 11.70 -8.51
C LEU A 130 -4.79 11.23 -9.93
N ASN A 131 -4.47 9.95 -10.13
CA ASN A 131 -4.23 9.38 -11.44
C ASN A 131 -5.48 9.42 -12.34
N VAL A 132 -6.66 9.08 -11.80
CA VAL A 132 -7.93 9.21 -12.53
C VAL A 132 -8.18 10.68 -12.89
N TRP A 133 -8.02 11.58 -11.92
CA TRP A 133 -8.28 13.00 -12.10
C TRP A 133 -7.34 13.65 -13.12
N ALA A 134 -6.03 13.41 -13.00
CA ALA A 134 -5.01 13.99 -13.88
C ALA A 134 -5.16 13.50 -15.33
N THR A 135 -5.43 12.20 -15.51
CA THR A 135 -5.64 11.62 -16.84
C THR A 135 -6.94 12.14 -17.47
N ALA A 136 -8.03 12.21 -16.69
CA ALA A 136 -9.28 12.78 -17.16
C ALA A 136 -9.14 14.26 -17.51
N TYR A 137 -8.39 15.03 -16.73
CA TYR A 137 -8.10 16.44 -17.02
C TYR A 137 -7.36 16.59 -18.35
N LEU A 138 -6.28 15.82 -18.55
CA LEU A 138 -5.47 15.86 -19.76
C LEU A 138 -6.30 15.52 -21.00
N VAL A 139 -7.06 14.42 -20.95
CA VAL A 139 -7.84 13.95 -22.10
C VAL A 139 -9.04 14.85 -22.39
N THR A 140 -9.72 15.37 -21.37
CA THR A 140 -10.80 16.35 -21.58
C THR A 140 -10.25 17.64 -22.18
N ARG A 141 -9.06 18.09 -21.78
CA ARG A 141 -8.40 19.27 -22.36
C ARG A 141 -8.04 19.08 -23.83
N TRP A 142 -7.63 17.88 -24.22
CA TRP A 142 -7.25 17.55 -25.60
C TRP A 142 -8.44 17.24 -26.52
N THR A 143 -9.47 16.55 -26.02
CA THR A 143 -10.60 16.09 -26.85
C THR A 143 -11.84 16.99 -26.75
N GLY A 144 -11.92 17.83 -25.72
CA GLY A 144 -13.14 18.58 -25.37
C GLY A 144 -14.26 17.73 -24.76
N SER A 145 -14.07 16.40 -24.64
CA SER A 145 -15.08 15.48 -24.11
C SER A 145 -14.80 15.10 -22.65
N LEU A 146 -15.76 15.39 -21.77
CA LEU A 146 -15.69 14.98 -20.36
C LEU A 146 -15.80 13.46 -20.22
N LEU A 147 -16.68 12.83 -21.00
CA LEU A 147 -16.89 11.39 -20.94
C LEU A 147 -15.66 10.64 -21.46
N GLY A 148 -15.05 11.11 -22.55
CA GLY A 148 -13.80 10.55 -23.06
C GLY A 148 -12.67 10.63 -22.03
N GLY A 149 -12.57 11.77 -21.33
CA GLY A 149 -11.60 11.92 -20.24
C GLY A 149 -11.86 10.98 -19.06
N LEU A 150 -13.11 10.85 -18.60
CA LEU A 150 -13.46 9.92 -17.52
C LEU A 150 -13.12 8.47 -17.87
N VAL A 151 -13.49 8.02 -19.07
CA VAL A 151 -13.21 6.66 -19.53
C VAL A 151 -11.70 6.43 -19.59
N ALA A 152 -10.94 7.36 -20.14
CA ALA A 152 -9.48 7.26 -20.20
C ALA A 152 -8.84 7.22 -18.80
N GLY A 153 -9.30 8.05 -17.87
CA GLY A 153 -8.78 8.06 -16.49
C GLY A 153 -9.09 6.79 -15.72
N LEU A 154 -10.32 6.26 -15.85
CA LEU A 154 -10.69 4.97 -15.25
C LEU A 154 -9.88 3.82 -15.84
N LEU A 155 -9.74 3.77 -17.17
CA LEU A 155 -8.95 2.73 -17.83
C LEU A 155 -7.47 2.79 -17.42
N PHE A 156 -6.89 3.98 -17.29
CA PHE A 156 -5.50 4.15 -16.87
C PHE A 156 -5.27 3.65 -15.44
N ALA A 157 -6.08 4.11 -14.49
CA ALA A 157 -5.88 3.82 -13.07
C ALA A 157 -6.34 2.41 -12.65
N VAL A 158 -7.34 1.84 -13.34
CA VAL A 158 -7.92 0.52 -13.04
C VAL A 158 -7.41 -0.55 -14.01
N SER A 159 -6.46 -0.23 -14.89
CA SER A 159 -5.87 -1.22 -15.79
C SER A 159 -5.28 -2.40 -14.99
N PRO A 160 -5.35 -3.63 -15.52
CA PRO A 160 -4.74 -4.80 -14.89
C PRO A 160 -3.22 -4.69 -14.79
N PHE A 161 -2.57 -3.80 -15.55
CA PHE A 161 -1.16 -3.48 -15.34
C PHE A 161 -0.93 -2.76 -14.00
N HIS A 162 -1.86 -1.91 -13.57
CA HIS A 162 -1.83 -1.26 -12.26
C HIS A 162 -2.37 -2.15 -11.13
N GLN A 163 -3.36 -3.02 -11.41
CA GLN A 163 -4.11 -3.74 -10.36
C GLN A 163 -4.13 -5.27 -10.52
N GLY A 164 -3.24 -5.83 -11.34
CA GLY A 164 -3.29 -7.24 -11.76
C GLY A 164 -3.21 -8.27 -10.63
N GLY A 165 -2.65 -7.89 -9.47
CA GLY A 165 -2.64 -8.74 -8.28
C GLY A 165 -4.00 -8.83 -7.55
N PHE A 166 -4.85 -7.79 -7.64
CA PHE A 166 -6.12 -7.76 -6.93
C PHE A 166 -7.18 -8.64 -7.61
N PHE A 167 -7.35 -8.54 -8.93
CA PHE A 167 -8.41 -9.24 -9.65
C PHE A 167 -8.16 -10.75 -9.83
N THR A 168 -6.90 -11.20 -9.85
CA THR A 168 -6.55 -12.61 -10.08
C THR A 168 -6.75 -13.49 -8.85
N SER A 169 -6.74 -12.92 -7.63
CA SER A 169 -6.97 -13.66 -6.38
C SER A 169 -8.46 -13.97 -6.10
N SER A 170 -9.38 -13.27 -6.77
CA SER A 170 -10.83 -13.49 -6.64
C SER A 170 -11.31 -14.82 -7.27
N GLY A 171 -10.47 -15.50 -8.04
CA GLY A 171 -10.80 -16.77 -8.70
C GLY A 171 -10.57 -18.03 -7.85
N SER A 172 -9.84 -17.93 -6.74
CA SER A 172 -9.60 -19.06 -5.83
C SER A 172 -10.37 -18.85 -4.54
N ALA A 173 -11.61 -19.34 -4.49
CA ALA A 173 -12.41 -19.40 -3.29
C ALA A 173 -11.60 -20.05 -2.14
N PRO A 174 -11.39 -19.38 -1.00
CA PRO A 174 -10.80 -20.04 0.15
C PRO A 174 -11.83 -20.99 0.75
N SER A 175 -11.56 -22.29 0.63
CA SER A 175 -12.21 -23.30 1.46
C SER A 175 -12.08 -22.88 2.92
N THR A 176 -13.23 -22.65 3.55
CA THR A 176 -13.34 -22.34 4.97
C THR A 176 -12.98 -23.59 5.75
N THR A 177 -11.69 -23.92 5.84
CA THR A 177 -11.22 -24.94 6.77
C THR A 177 -11.13 -24.27 8.12
N ARG A 178 -12.25 -24.34 8.85
CA ARG A 178 -12.32 -24.14 10.30
C ARG A 178 -11.18 -24.95 10.90
N SER A 179 -10.15 -24.30 11.41
CA SER A 179 -9.06 -24.96 12.13
C SER A 179 -9.64 -25.50 13.44
N SER A 180 -10.23 -26.70 13.38
CA SER A 180 -10.43 -27.53 14.55
C SER A 180 -9.05 -27.72 15.16
N CYS A 181 -8.87 -27.25 16.39
CA CYS A 181 -7.77 -27.64 17.26
C CYS A 181 -7.80 -29.17 17.39
N SER A 182 -7.10 -29.88 16.51
CA SER A 182 -6.78 -31.28 16.70
C SER A 182 -5.45 -31.33 17.45
N ALA A 183 -5.56 -31.53 18.75
CA ALA A 183 -4.43 -31.91 19.59
C ALA A 183 -3.97 -33.30 19.13
N SER A 184 -2.85 -33.36 18.39
CA SER A 184 -2.14 -34.62 18.16
C SER A 184 -0.93 -34.70 19.08
N ASN A 185 -1.14 -35.47 20.14
CA ASN A 185 -0.11 -35.99 21.03
C ASN A 185 0.80 -36.93 20.21
N GLY A 186 2.09 -36.62 20.10
CA GLY A 186 3.03 -37.39 19.28
C GLY A 186 4.48 -37.11 19.68
N SER A 187 5.03 -38.02 20.46
CA SER A 187 6.37 -38.05 21.05
C SER A 187 7.51 -37.90 20.05
N GLY A 188 8.42 -36.95 20.30
CA GLY A 188 9.71 -36.84 19.60
C GLY A 188 10.59 -35.75 20.21
N ARG A 189 11.39 -36.13 21.22
CA ARG A 189 12.38 -35.25 21.89
C ARG A 189 13.38 -34.67 20.90
N ARG A 190 13.41 -33.34 20.74
CA ARG A 190 14.64 -32.55 20.55
C ARG A 190 14.55 -31.32 21.43
N GLU A 191 15.38 -31.29 22.47
CA GLU A 191 15.52 -30.18 23.38
C GLU A 191 16.11 -28.97 22.63
N VAL A 192 15.33 -27.89 22.54
CA VAL A 192 15.84 -26.56 22.19
C VAL A 192 15.99 -25.80 23.52
N PRO A 193 17.17 -25.23 23.82
CA PRO A 193 17.43 -24.63 25.13
C PRO A 193 16.43 -23.51 25.46
N ARG A 194 15.88 -23.61 26.66
CA ARG A 194 14.94 -22.64 27.26
C ARG A 194 15.70 -21.34 27.53
N GLY A 195 15.49 -20.31 26.71
CA GLY A 195 16.05 -18.98 26.99
C GLY A 195 15.80 -17.88 25.95
N LEU A 196 15.40 -18.20 24.72
CA LEU A 196 15.44 -17.22 23.61
C LEU A 196 14.11 -17.00 22.87
N ARG A 197 12.95 -17.26 23.50
CA ARG A 197 11.65 -17.24 22.80
C ARG A 197 10.69 -16.12 23.20
N SER A 198 11.10 -15.18 24.05
CA SER A 198 10.19 -14.15 24.59
C SER A 198 10.63 -12.70 24.43
N LEU A 199 11.82 -12.42 23.89
CA LEU A 199 12.43 -11.07 23.95
C LEU A 199 12.41 -10.27 22.64
N GLN A 200 12.07 -10.86 21.49
CA GLN A 200 12.25 -10.15 20.22
C GLN A 200 11.01 -9.36 19.75
N TRP A 201 9.83 -9.58 20.34
CA TRP A 201 8.58 -8.94 19.91
C TRP A 201 8.03 -7.87 20.86
N ARG A 202 8.53 -7.76 22.10
CA ARG A 202 7.99 -6.79 23.08
C ARG A 202 8.62 -5.40 23.00
N SER A 203 9.77 -5.24 22.33
CA SER A 203 10.54 -3.99 22.38
C SER A 203 10.20 -2.95 21.30
N CYS A 204 9.33 -3.27 20.32
CA CYS A 204 8.93 -2.31 19.29
C CYS A 204 7.63 -1.53 19.59
N CYS A 205 6.95 -1.80 20.71
CA CYS A 205 5.64 -1.19 21.02
C CYS A 205 5.66 -0.20 22.18
N SER A 206 6.80 0.24 22.69
CA SER A 206 6.81 1.29 23.72
C SER A 206 8.10 2.10 23.76
N SER A 207 8.16 3.15 22.93
CA SER A 207 8.62 4.53 23.24
C SER A 207 8.70 5.33 21.94
#